data_AF-A0A483RRD4-F1
#
_entry.id   AF-A0A483RRD4-F1
#
_cell.length_a   1.000
_cell.length_b   1.000
_cell.length_c   1.000
_cell.angle_alpha   90.00
_cell.angle_beta   90.00
_cell.angle_gamma   90.00
#
_symmetry.space_group_name_H-M   'P 1'
#
loop_
_entity.id
_entity.type
_entity.pdbx_description
1 polymer ?
#
loop_
_entity_poly.entity_id
_entity_poly.type
_entity_poly.pdbx_seq_one_letter_code
_entity_poly.pdbx_strand_id
1 'polypeptide(L)'
;VVAFDMKKTLDSFMDSVSQKQLTEAQSKALSDRFNDALEKSLAEYQQQHHVVILVSPAVVQGAPDVTRNIQHDIARRMKGEQ
;
A
#
# COMPACT_ATOMS: atom_id res chain seq x y z
N VAL A 1 -4.95 -1.32 17.57
CA VAL A 1 -4.85 -0.25 16.54
C VAL A 1 -3.43 -0.23 16.02
N VAL A 2 -3.23 -0.01 14.72
CA VAL A 2 -1.92 0.00 14.06
C VAL A 2 -1.76 1.23 13.18
N ALA A 3 -0.52 1.63 12.93
CA ALA A 3 -0.14 2.76 12.10
C ALA A 3 0.17 2.31 10.67
N PHE A 4 -0.32 3.06 9.69
CA PHE A 4 0.03 2.89 8.28
C PHE A 4 0.40 4.24 7.65
N ASP A 5 1.58 4.29 7.04
CA ASP A 5 2.05 5.44 6.29
C ASP A 5 1.70 5.27 4.80
N MET A 6 0.57 5.88 4.41
CA MET A 6 0.13 5.91 3.03
C MET A 6 1.06 6.72 2.14
N LYS A 7 1.63 7.82 2.65
CA LYS A 7 2.50 8.68 1.84
C LYS A 7 3.75 7.92 1.43
N LYS A 8 4.42 7.26 2.37
CA LYS A 8 5.60 6.44 2.11
C LYS A 8 5.32 5.29 1.14
N THR A 9 4.11 4.72 1.21
CA THR A 9 3.67 3.65 0.30
C THR A 9 3.44 4.18 -1.11
N LEU A 10 2.82 5.35 -1.25
CA LEU A 10 2.63 6.01 -2.54
C LEU A 10 3.97 6.44 -3.16
N ASP A 11 4.85 7.04 -2.37
CA ASP A 11 6.19 7.48 -2.82
C ASP A 11 6.98 6.26 -3.35
N SER A 12 6.98 5.14 -2.63
CA SER A 12 7.66 3.90 -3.06
C SER A 12 7.07 3.30 -4.35
N PHE A 13 5.75 3.43 -4.53
CA PHE A 13 5.08 3.02 -5.76
C PHE A 13 5.47 3.93 -6.92
N MET A 14 5.44 5.25 -6.73
CA MET A 14 5.85 6.24 -7.74
C MET A 14 7.31 6.03 -8.18
N ASP A 15 8.22 5.72 -7.26
CA ASP A 15 9.61 5.37 -7.59
C ASP A 15 9.67 4.12 -8.49
N SER A 16 8.86 3.11 -8.19
CA SER A 16 8.79 1.86 -8.97
C SER A 16 8.17 2.07 -10.36
N VAL A 17 7.22 3.01 -10.48
CA VAL A 17 6.59 3.38 -11.75
C VAL A 17 7.51 4.25 -12.59
N SER A 18 8.23 5.19 -11.98
CA SER A 18 9.13 6.12 -12.67
C SER A 18 10.29 5.42 -13.37
N GLN A 19 10.69 4.23 -12.89
CA GLN A 19 11.66 3.37 -13.58
C GLN A 19 11.12 2.76 -14.87
N LYS A 20 9.81 2.81 -15.11
CA LYS A 20 9.15 2.29 -16.32
C LYS A 20 8.70 3.46 -17.18
N GLN A 21 9.07 3.46 -18.46
CA GLN A 21 8.50 4.39 -19.42
C GLN A 21 7.07 3.93 -19.76
N LEU A 22 6.09 4.43 -19.01
CA LEU A 22 4.69 4.13 -19.22
C LEU A 22 3.99 5.26 -19.98
N THR A 23 3.10 4.87 -20.88
CA THR A 23 2.12 5.79 -21.46
C THR A 23 1.09 6.20 -20.39
N GLU A 24 0.38 7.31 -20.62
CA GLU A 24 -0.66 7.78 -19.70
C GLU A 24 -1.73 6.70 -19.40
N ALA A 25 -2.14 5.96 -20.43
CA ALA A 25 -3.09 4.84 -20.28
C ALA A 25 -2.51 3.71 -19.40
N GLN A 26 -1.23 3.37 -19.54
CA GLN A 26 -0.57 2.37 -18.71
C GLN A 26 -0.39 2.86 -17.27
N SER A 27 -0.03 4.13 -17.07
CA SER A 27 0.08 4.76 -15.75
C SER A 27 -1.25 4.76 -15.02
N LYS A 28 -2.35 5.05 -15.73
CA LYS A 28 -3.71 4.97 -15.18
C LYS A 28 -4.07 3.54 -14.78
N ALA A 29 -3.91 2.57 -15.69
CA ALA A 29 -4.21 1.17 -15.39
C ALA A 29 -3.38 0.63 -14.22
N LEU A 30 -2.11 1.05 -14.11
CA LEU A 30 -1.24 0.65 -13.02
C LEU A 30 -1.64 1.29 -11.69
N SER A 31 -2.06 2.56 -11.72
CA SER A 31 -2.60 3.27 -10.54
C SER A 31 -3.90 2.62 -10.05
N ASP A 32 -4.81 2.28 -10.96
CA ASP A 32 -6.08 1.61 -10.64
C ASP A 32 -5.81 0.24 -9.99
N ARG A 33 -4.87 -0.54 -10.55
CA ARG A 33 -4.45 -1.84 -9.98
C ARG A 33 -3.78 -1.68 -8.61
N PHE A 34 -2.96 -0.64 -8.43
CA PHE A 34 -2.31 -0.35 -7.16
C PHE A 34 -3.33 -0.02 -6.07
N ASN A 35 -4.33 0.81 -6.36
CA ASN A 35 -5.38 1.15 -5.41
C ASN A 35 -6.19 -0.10 -5.00
N ASP A 36 -6.58 -0.95 -5.95
CA ASP A 36 -7.26 -2.22 -5.65
C ASP A 36 -6.41 -3.14 -4.77
N ALA A 37 -5.10 -3.25 -5.05
CA ALA A 37 -4.19 -4.02 -4.22
C ALA A 37 -4.05 -3.45 -2.81
N LEU A 38 -3.93 -2.11 -2.68
CA LEU A 38 -3.85 -1.41 -1.41
C LEU A 38 -5.11 -1.65 -0.56
N GLU A 39 -6.30 -1.44 -1.12
CA GLU A 39 -7.57 -1.63 -0.41
C GLU A 39 -7.71 -3.07 0.07
N LYS A 40 -7.39 -4.06 -0.78
CA LYS A 40 -7.41 -5.47 -0.42
C LYS A 40 -6.40 -5.81 0.67
N SER A 41 -5.17 -5.31 0.57
CA SER A 41 -4.13 -5.53 1.59
C SER A 41 -4.54 -4.95 2.95
N LEU A 42 -5.13 -3.75 2.97
CA LEU A 42 -5.62 -3.13 4.20
C LEU A 42 -6.79 -3.94 4.77
N ALA A 43 -7.78 -4.28 3.95
CA ALA A 43 -8.96 -5.03 4.38
C ALA A 43 -8.60 -6.40 4.94
N GLU A 44 -7.75 -7.17 4.25
CA GLU A 44 -7.29 -8.47 4.72
C GLU A 44 -6.48 -8.36 6.01
N TYR A 45 -5.59 -7.37 6.13
CA TYR A 45 -4.83 -7.16 7.36
C TYR A 45 -5.75 -6.81 8.54
N GLN A 46 -6.75 -5.95 8.32
CA GLN A 46 -7.74 -5.62 9.35
C GLN A 46 -8.54 -6.84 9.80
N GLN A 47 -8.98 -7.69 8.86
CA GLN A 47 -9.75 -8.89 9.16
C GLN A 47 -8.92 -9.95 9.88
N GLN A 48 -7.69 -10.21 9.42
CA GLN A 48 -6.83 -11.25 10.01
C GLN A 48 -6.36 -10.86 11.41
N HIS A 49 -5.99 -9.59 11.62
CA HIS A 49 -5.43 -9.14 12.89
C HIS A 49 -6.47 -8.49 13.82
N HIS A 50 -7.72 -8.33 13.39
CA HIS A 50 -8.80 -7.67 14.14
C HIS A 50 -8.38 -6.26 14.62
N VAL A 51 -7.71 -5.51 13.76
CA VAL A 51 -7.17 -4.18 14.08
C VAL A 51 -7.84 -3.07 13.27
N VAL A 52 -7.85 -1.87 13.85
CA VAL A 52 -8.10 -0.62 13.14
C VAL A 52 -6.77 -0.09 12.61
N ILE A 53 -6.70 0.18 11.31
CA ILE A 53 -5.54 0.84 10.67
C ILE A 53 -5.78 2.34 10.67
N LEU A 54 -4.84 3.09 11.22
CA LEU A 54 -4.84 4.55 11.16
C LEU A 54 -3.89 5.01 10.07
N VAL A 55 -4.45 5.70 9.07
CA VAL A 55 -3.66 6.41 8.07
C VAL A 55 -3.29 7.75 8.68
N SER A 56 -2.01 7.97 9.00
CA SER A 56 -1.61 9.16 9.74
C SER A 56 -0.35 9.79 9.17
N PRO A 57 -0.34 11.11 8.89
CA PRO A 57 0.90 11.84 8.68
C PRO A 57 1.70 12.06 9.98
N ALA A 58 1.13 11.71 11.16
CA ALA A 58 1.66 12.09 12.48
C ALA A 58 1.40 11.05 13.60
N VAL A 59 1.59 9.76 13.36
CA VAL A 59 1.63 8.75 14.44
C VAL A 59 2.94 8.88 15.21
N VAL A 60 2.97 9.81 16.15
CA VAL A 60 4.21 10.26 16.81
C VAL A 60 4.75 9.31 17.88
N GLN A 61 3.97 8.37 18.42
CA GLN A 61 4.43 7.23 19.25
C GLN A 61 3.22 6.48 19.82
N GLY A 62 3.10 5.17 19.57
CA GLY A 62 2.20 4.29 20.34
C GLY A 62 1.52 3.17 19.57
N ALA A 63 1.29 3.34 18.26
CA ALA A 63 0.72 2.28 17.42
C ALA A 63 1.84 1.53 16.68
N PRO A 64 1.84 0.20 16.65
CA PRO A 64 2.77 -0.57 15.82
C PRO A 64 2.64 -0.16 14.35
N ASP A 65 3.77 0.15 13.72
CA ASP A 65 3.83 0.49 12.29
C ASP A 65 3.77 -0.79 11.44
N VAL A 66 2.74 -0.91 10.60
CA VAL A 66 2.51 -2.05 9.71
C VAL A 66 2.80 -1.72 8.25
N THR A 67 3.36 -0.54 7.97
CA THR A 67 3.61 -0.02 6.62
C THR A 67 4.38 -1.01 5.75
N ARG A 68 5.45 -1.63 6.29
CA ARG A 68 6.23 -2.62 5.51
C ARG A 68 5.44 -3.89 5.19
N ASN A 69 4.61 -4.37 6.10
CA ASN A 69 3.80 -5.57 5.89
C ASN A 69 2.78 -5.33 4.77
N ILE A 70 2.09 -4.19 4.84
CA ILE A 70 1.13 -3.78 3.81
C ILE A 70 1.83 -3.56 2.46
N GLN A 71 2.98 -2.87 2.44
CA GLN A 71 3.78 -2.68 1.21
C GLN A 71 4.19 -4.02 0.57
N HIS A 72 4.63 -4.99 1.37
CA HIS A 72 5.01 -6.30 0.88
C HIS A 72 3.83 -7.03 0.25
N ASP A 73 2.67 -7.00 0.90
CA ASP A 73 1.46 -7.65 0.39
C ASP A 73 0.94 -6.97 -0.88
N ILE A 74 0.97 -5.63 -0.97
CA ILE A 74 0.67 -4.90 -2.21
C ILE A 74 1.62 -5.33 -3.31
N ALA A 75 2.93 -5.37 -3.06
CA ALA A 75 3.92 -5.78 -4.05
C ALA A 75 3.65 -7.20 -4.56
N ARG A 76 3.28 -8.13 -3.67
CA ARG A 76 2.89 -9.50 -4.00
C ARG A 76 1.67 -9.54 -4.93
N ARG A 77 0.60 -8.80 -4.61
CA ARG A 77 -0.61 -8.67 -5.45
C ARG A 77 -0.33 -8.02 -6.80
N MET A 78 0.55 -7.02 -6.83
CA MET A 78 0.97 -6.34 -8.04
C MET A 78 1.81 -7.24 -8.96
N LYS A 79 2.55 -8.20 -8.40
CA LYS A 79 3.24 -9.26 -9.16
C LYS A 79 2.32 -10.36 -9.66
N GLY A 80 1.10 -10.47 -9.13
CA GLY A 80 0.13 -11.52 -9.48
C GLY A 80 0.29 -12.80 -8.68
N GLU A 81 1.03 -12.74 -7.57
CA GLU A 81 1.17 -13.85 -6.63
C GLU A 81 -0.04 -13.82 -5.67
N GLN A 82 -0.96 -14.78 -5.81
CA GLN A 82 -2.14 -14.93 -4.94
C GLN A 82 -1.84 -15.81 -3.74
#